data_AF-A0A929QTC6-F1
#
_entry.id   AF-A0A929QTC6-F1
#
_cell.length_a   1.000
_cell.length_b   1.000
_cell.length_c   1.000
_cell.angle_alpha   90.00
_cell.angle_beta   90.00
_cell.angle_gamma   90.00
#
_symmetry.space_group_name_H-M   'P 1'
#
loop_
_entity.id
_entity.type
_entity.pdbx_description
1 polymer ?
#
loop_
_entity_poly.entity_id
_entity_poly.type
_entity_poly.pdbx_seq_one_letter_code
_entity_poly.pdbx_strand_id
1 'polypeptide(L)'
;MKSKLQHLLLILILGLVVSLWQGPQVQAAPESGPMSFLFLGIDTGELGRTEQGRSDTIMVMTLNPSHKTLRLVSLPRDTYVNIEGYEGMDKLNHAYAYGGAELSKLTVEHLLGVPIQHYLALNMKGLEDLVDLVGGVEVVPPETFTIDGYEFYQGTPVYLDGRTALYYVRDRFSSSGDYARQARQRQVLEALMHKTQDASFKLDPLKVASLMTSVSTDLSLDQLMGLFNQYRQAGLQLELGQLQGQGQTINGIYYDIPDQASLAELRTTLLSDLKE
;
A
#
# COMPACT_ATOMS: atom_id res chain seq x y z
N MET A 1 -30.74 6.99 2.22
CA MET A 1 -29.61 7.91 1.92
C MET A 1 -28.31 7.17 2.21
N LYS A 2 -27.78 6.44 1.22
CA LYS A 2 -26.48 5.77 1.34
C LYS A 2 -25.40 6.82 1.07
N SER A 3 -24.58 7.05 2.09
CA SER A 3 -23.51 8.04 2.11
C SER A 3 -22.60 7.87 0.89
N LYS A 4 -22.38 8.99 0.20
CA LYS A 4 -21.50 9.15 -0.96
C LYS A 4 -20.07 8.79 -0.49
N LEU A 5 -19.52 7.69 -1.00
CA LEU A 5 -18.15 7.24 -0.73
C LEU A 5 -17.14 8.16 -1.44
N GLN A 6 -17.04 9.38 -0.93
CA GLN A 6 -16.07 10.39 -1.31
C GLN A 6 -14.94 10.32 -0.27
N HIS A 7 -13.66 10.46 -0.66
CA HIS A 7 -12.40 10.47 0.13
C HIS A 7 -11.40 9.31 0.01
N LEU A 8 -11.52 8.38 -0.95
CA LEU A 8 -10.86 7.05 -0.88
C LEU A 8 -9.33 6.97 -0.92
N LEU A 9 -8.66 8.11 -1.01
CA LEU A 9 -7.23 8.22 -1.08
C LEU A 9 -6.77 9.52 -0.43
N LEU A 10 -7.48 10.01 0.61
CA LEU A 10 -7.30 11.37 1.19
C LEU A 10 -5.93 11.63 1.82
N ILE A 11 -5.11 10.61 1.75
CA ILE A 11 -3.69 10.69 1.76
C ILE A 11 -3.31 9.81 0.57
N LEU A 12 -3.14 10.34 -0.64
CA LEU A 12 -2.18 9.71 -1.53
C LEU A 12 -0.76 10.07 -1.08
N ILE A 13 -0.64 10.69 0.12
CA ILE A 13 0.50 10.96 1.02
C ILE A 13 0.32 12.35 1.69
N LEU A 14 -0.17 13.39 1.01
CA LEU A 14 -0.49 14.71 1.63
C LEU A 14 -1.38 15.53 0.71
N GLY A 15 -2.60 15.79 1.13
CA GLY A 15 -3.36 16.92 0.58
C GLY A 15 -3.06 18.26 1.26
N LEU A 16 -2.12 18.34 2.23
CA LEU A 16 -2.25 19.30 3.34
C LEU A 16 -1.05 20.22 3.64
N VAL A 17 -0.36 20.70 2.62
CA VAL A 17 0.49 21.90 2.77
C VAL A 17 -0.32 23.19 2.51
N VAL A 18 -1.65 23.10 2.43
CA VAL A 18 -2.53 24.25 2.12
C VAL A 18 -2.82 25.16 3.33
N SER A 19 -1.85 25.43 4.20
CA SER A 19 -1.98 26.60 5.10
C SER A 19 -0.75 27.49 5.23
N LEU A 20 0.38 27.16 4.59
CA LEU A 20 1.61 27.96 4.74
C LEU A 20 2.33 28.33 3.44
N TRP A 21 1.79 28.04 2.26
CA TRP A 21 2.40 28.47 0.99
C TRP A 21 1.42 29.26 0.12
N GLN A 22 1.69 30.56 -0.06
CA GLN A 22 1.04 31.42 -1.06
C GLN A 22 1.91 31.53 -2.31
N GLY A 23 2.27 30.40 -2.91
CA GLY A 23 2.95 30.37 -4.20
C GLY A 23 1.98 30.33 -5.39
N PRO A 24 2.44 30.67 -6.60
CA PRO A 24 1.60 30.75 -7.78
C PRO A 24 0.96 29.40 -8.10
N GLN A 25 -0.35 29.42 -8.36
CA GLN A 25 -1.13 28.27 -8.83
C GLN A 25 -0.60 27.87 -10.22
N VAL A 26 0.05 26.71 -10.34
CA VAL A 26 0.48 26.17 -11.63
C VAL A 26 -0.50 25.09 -12.09
N GLN A 27 -0.96 25.28 -13.32
CA GLN A 27 -1.96 24.48 -14.01
C GLN A 27 -1.28 23.28 -14.67
N ALA A 28 -1.22 22.15 -13.97
CA ALA A 28 -1.09 20.84 -14.60
C ALA A 28 -2.45 20.16 -14.44
N ALA A 29 -3.21 20.02 -15.53
CA ALA A 29 -4.36 19.14 -15.52
C ALA A 29 -3.82 17.71 -15.38
N PRO A 30 -4.06 16.99 -14.27
CA PRO A 30 -3.71 15.58 -14.21
C PRO A 30 -4.69 14.83 -15.12
N GLU A 31 -4.21 13.79 -15.80
CA GLU A 31 -5.00 12.98 -16.71
C GLU A 31 -6.31 12.54 -16.03
N SER A 32 -7.45 12.84 -16.65
CA SER A 32 -8.79 12.52 -16.12
C SER A 32 -9.11 11.01 -16.16
N GLY A 33 -8.10 10.18 -16.42
CA GLY A 33 -8.24 8.77 -16.72
C GLY A 33 -7.86 7.84 -15.57
N PRO A 34 -7.79 6.54 -15.85
CA PRO A 34 -7.34 5.54 -14.90
C PRO A 34 -5.87 5.67 -14.52
N MET A 35 -5.53 5.34 -13.27
CA MET A 35 -4.15 5.38 -12.78
C MET A 35 -3.74 4.11 -12.03
N SER A 36 -2.43 3.87 -11.98
CA SER A 36 -1.80 2.75 -11.28
C SER A 36 -0.64 3.19 -10.38
N PHE A 37 -0.57 2.60 -9.19
CA PHE A 37 0.44 2.90 -8.18
C PHE A 37 1.02 1.60 -7.61
N LEU A 38 2.30 1.62 -7.28
CA LEU A 38 2.95 0.59 -6.46
C LEU A 38 3.13 1.11 -5.03
N PHE A 39 2.55 0.40 -4.07
CA PHE A 39 2.73 0.63 -2.64
C PHE A 39 3.74 -0.34 -2.06
N LEU A 40 4.74 0.20 -1.37
CA LEU A 40 5.83 -0.54 -0.75
C LEU A 40 5.90 -0.21 0.74
N GLY A 41 5.87 -1.25 1.58
CA GLY A 41 6.15 -1.14 3.01
C GLY A 41 7.56 -1.63 3.29
N ILE A 42 8.44 -0.73 3.73
CA ILE A 42 9.88 -0.98 3.85
C ILE A 42 10.23 -1.38 5.28
N ASP A 43 10.97 -2.47 5.42
CA ASP A 43 11.42 -3.03 6.70
C ASP A 43 12.61 -2.23 7.29
N THR A 44 12.43 -0.91 7.46
CA THR A 44 13.42 0.03 8.02
C THR A 44 12.74 1.16 8.80
N GLY A 45 13.53 2.03 9.43
CA GLY A 45 13.05 3.24 10.11
C GLY A 45 12.57 3.03 11.54
N GLU A 46 12.54 1.79 12.04
CA GLU A 46 12.22 1.44 13.43
C GLU A 46 13.08 0.25 13.90
N LEU A 47 13.05 -0.04 15.21
CA LEU A 47 13.76 -1.17 15.84
C LEU A 47 15.29 -1.17 15.63
N GLY A 48 15.88 0.02 15.52
CA GLY A 48 17.33 0.18 15.32
C GLY A 48 17.79 -0.05 13.87
N ARG A 49 16.86 -0.17 12.91
CA ARG A 49 17.19 -0.38 11.50
C ARG A 49 17.42 0.96 10.77
N THR A 50 18.57 1.08 10.13
CA THR A 50 19.00 2.29 9.39
C THR A 50 19.42 2.02 7.94
N GLU A 51 19.45 0.75 7.54
CA GLU A 51 19.75 0.33 6.18
C GLU A 51 18.56 0.55 5.23
N GLN A 52 18.81 0.47 3.92
CA GLN A 52 17.78 0.61 2.88
C GLN A 52 16.60 -0.36 3.08
N GLY A 53 16.87 -1.55 3.60
CA GLY A 53 15.85 -2.56 3.90
C GLY A 53 15.28 -3.23 2.64
N ARG A 54 14.23 -4.03 2.86
CA ARG A 54 13.46 -4.74 1.81
C ARG A 54 11.99 -4.32 1.90
N SER A 55 11.26 -4.46 0.80
CA SER A 55 9.82 -4.22 0.79
C SER A 55 9.03 -5.44 1.27
N ASP A 56 8.61 -5.46 2.53
CA ASP A 56 7.85 -6.56 3.13
C ASP A 56 6.33 -6.47 2.88
N THR A 57 5.88 -5.31 2.40
CA THR A 57 4.55 -5.10 1.81
C THR A 57 4.74 -4.66 0.38
N ILE A 58 4.04 -5.31 -0.56
CA ILE A 58 4.09 -4.97 -1.98
C ILE A 58 2.65 -5.05 -2.49
N MET A 59 2.06 -3.92 -2.89
CA MET A 59 0.69 -3.88 -3.40
C MET A 59 0.58 -3.01 -4.63
N VAL A 60 -0.18 -3.48 -5.62
CA VAL A 60 -0.56 -2.66 -6.77
C VAL A 60 -1.94 -2.08 -6.50
N MET A 61 -2.08 -0.78 -6.70
CA MET A 61 -3.35 -0.10 -6.67
C MET A 61 -3.69 0.41 -8.06
N THR A 62 -4.90 0.12 -8.53
CA THR A 62 -5.49 0.74 -9.71
C THR A 62 -6.68 1.57 -9.31
N LEU A 63 -6.86 2.70 -9.99
CA LEU A 63 -7.93 3.64 -9.70
C LEU A 63 -8.56 4.06 -11.02
N ASN A 64 -9.85 3.79 -11.17
CA ASN A 64 -10.62 4.17 -12.35
C ASN A 64 -11.89 4.95 -11.94
N PRO A 65 -11.97 6.26 -12.22
CA PRO A 65 -13.13 7.07 -11.88
C PRO A 65 -14.36 6.76 -12.75
N SER A 66 -14.17 6.37 -14.02
CA SER A 66 -15.25 6.00 -14.95
C SER A 66 -15.98 4.74 -14.47
N HIS A 67 -15.22 3.72 -14.06
CA HIS A 67 -15.74 2.46 -13.53
C HIS A 67 -16.10 2.54 -12.04
N LYS A 68 -15.71 3.63 -11.36
CA LYS A 68 -15.81 3.81 -9.91
C LYS A 68 -15.14 2.70 -9.14
N THR A 69 -13.95 2.28 -9.56
CA THR A 69 -13.20 1.19 -8.94
C THR A 69 -11.89 1.71 -8.38
N LEU A 70 -11.60 1.37 -7.13
CA LEU A 70 -10.27 1.39 -6.55
C LEU A 70 -9.94 -0.05 -6.20
N ARG A 71 -8.94 -0.63 -6.86
CA ARG A 71 -8.53 -1.99 -6.57
C ARG A 71 -7.15 -2.01 -5.92
N LEU A 72 -6.99 -2.85 -4.92
CA LEU A 72 -5.74 -3.06 -4.19
C LEU A 72 -5.38 -4.55 -4.21
N VAL A 73 -4.28 -4.88 -4.88
CA VAL A 73 -3.80 -6.25 -5.06
C VAL A 73 -2.49 -6.44 -4.33
N SER A 74 -2.43 -7.36 -3.36
CA SER A 74 -1.17 -7.71 -2.72
C SER A 74 -0.37 -8.73 -3.52
N LEU A 75 0.95 -8.53 -3.55
CA LEU A 75 1.92 -9.45 -4.14
C LEU A 75 2.77 -10.03 -3.01
N PRO A 76 2.90 -11.37 -2.88
CA PRO A 76 3.76 -11.98 -1.89
C PRO A 76 5.21 -11.49 -2.01
N ARG A 77 5.81 -11.12 -0.88
CA ARG A 77 7.19 -10.60 -0.88
C ARG A 77 8.23 -11.61 -1.38
N ASP A 78 7.94 -12.90 -1.20
CA ASP A 78 8.79 -14.02 -1.57
C ASP A 78 8.52 -14.53 -3.00
N THR A 79 7.70 -13.79 -3.78
CA THR A 79 7.36 -14.16 -5.17
C THR A 79 8.62 -14.35 -6.01
N TYR A 80 8.72 -15.48 -6.70
CA TYR A 80 9.86 -15.84 -7.56
C TYR A 80 9.80 -15.08 -8.89
N VAL A 81 10.66 -14.08 -9.05
CA VAL A 81 10.66 -13.15 -10.18
C VAL A 81 12.06 -12.93 -10.74
N ASN A 82 12.14 -12.49 -12.00
CA ASN A 82 13.37 -11.98 -12.58
C ASN A 82 13.51 -10.50 -12.24
N ILE A 83 14.63 -10.09 -11.63
CA ILE A 83 14.91 -8.68 -11.31
C ILE A 83 15.92 -8.15 -12.33
N GLU A 84 15.57 -7.09 -13.04
CA GLU A 84 16.44 -6.53 -14.08
C GLU A 84 17.77 -6.03 -13.50
N GLY A 85 18.86 -6.31 -14.21
CA GLY A 85 20.22 -5.99 -13.78
C GLY A 85 20.85 -7.02 -12.84
N TYR A 86 20.13 -8.09 -12.48
CA TYR A 86 20.62 -9.18 -11.62
C TYR A 86 20.52 -10.53 -12.32
N GLU A 87 21.48 -11.41 -12.06
CA GLU A 87 21.51 -12.74 -12.68
C GLU A 87 20.55 -13.70 -11.97
N GLY A 88 19.67 -14.31 -12.76
CA GLY A 88 18.74 -15.33 -12.27
C GLY A 88 17.47 -14.76 -11.65
N MET A 89 16.75 -15.65 -10.96
CA MET A 89 15.47 -15.35 -10.33
C MET A 89 15.68 -15.16 -8.83
N ASP A 90 14.92 -14.25 -8.23
CA ASP A 90 14.97 -14.01 -6.79
C ASP A 90 13.59 -13.58 -6.25
N LYS A 91 13.54 -13.26 -4.96
CA LYS A 91 12.34 -12.78 -4.27
C LYS A 91 12.03 -11.36 -4.67
N LEU A 92 10.75 -11.08 -4.94
CA LEU A 92 10.27 -9.76 -5.32
C LEU A 92 10.70 -8.65 -4.35
N ASN A 93 10.76 -8.90 -3.05
CA ASN A 93 11.19 -7.89 -2.08
C ASN A 93 12.67 -7.49 -2.14
N HIS A 94 13.51 -8.27 -2.82
CA HIS A 94 14.91 -7.93 -3.02
C HIS A 94 15.08 -6.80 -4.04
N ALA A 95 14.13 -6.60 -4.96
CA ALA A 95 14.17 -5.50 -5.92
C ALA A 95 14.33 -4.14 -5.23
N TYR A 96 13.69 -3.95 -4.07
CA TYR A 96 13.85 -2.72 -3.31
C TYR A 96 15.23 -2.57 -2.68
N ALA A 97 15.80 -3.65 -2.15
CA ALA A 97 17.15 -3.63 -1.58
C ALA A 97 18.23 -3.37 -2.65
N TYR A 98 17.94 -3.76 -3.90
CA TYR A 98 18.85 -3.66 -5.03
C TYR A 98 18.81 -2.29 -5.72
N GLY A 99 17.62 -1.75 -5.99
CA GLY A 99 17.46 -0.53 -6.78
C GLY A 99 16.37 0.40 -6.28
N GLY A 100 15.93 0.23 -5.04
CA GLY A 100 14.89 1.04 -4.43
C GLY A 100 13.53 0.89 -5.11
N ALA A 101 12.68 1.90 -4.94
CA ALA A 101 11.31 1.85 -5.41
C ALA A 101 11.18 1.73 -6.94
N GLU A 102 12.11 2.32 -7.71
CA GLU A 102 12.08 2.26 -9.17
C GLU A 102 12.33 0.85 -9.70
N LEU A 103 13.32 0.13 -9.16
CA LEU A 103 13.54 -1.25 -9.55
C LEU A 103 12.40 -2.17 -9.09
N SER A 104 11.80 -1.92 -7.93
CA SER A 104 10.58 -2.60 -7.51
C SER A 104 9.42 -2.37 -8.48
N LYS A 105 9.21 -1.12 -8.91
CA LYS A 105 8.19 -0.73 -9.90
C LYS A 105 8.37 -1.50 -11.20
N LEU A 106 9.56 -1.45 -11.78
CA LEU A 106 9.90 -2.15 -13.01
C LEU A 106 9.73 -3.67 -12.89
N THR A 107 10.15 -4.25 -11.76
CA THR A 107 9.99 -5.70 -11.52
C THR A 107 8.52 -6.11 -11.44
N VAL A 108 7.67 -5.29 -10.81
CA VAL A 108 6.22 -5.53 -10.74
C VAL A 108 5.56 -5.34 -12.11
N GLU A 109 5.98 -4.34 -12.88
CA GLU A 109 5.51 -4.14 -14.27
C GLU A 109 5.83 -5.36 -15.13
N HIS A 110 7.03 -5.93 -15.03
CA HIS A 110 7.40 -7.14 -15.75
C HIS A 110 6.64 -8.38 -15.27
N LEU A 111 6.43 -8.53 -13.96
CA LEU A 111 5.64 -9.63 -13.40
C LEU A 111 4.20 -9.59 -13.92
N LEU A 112 3.55 -8.41 -13.88
CA LEU A 112 2.13 -8.27 -14.19
C LEU A 112 1.85 -7.92 -15.65
N GLY A 113 2.81 -7.44 -16.42
CA GLY A 113 2.56 -6.88 -17.76
C GLY A 113 1.56 -5.71 -17.73
N VAL A 114 1.52 -4.97 -16.63
CA VAL A 114 0.61 -3.83 -16.39
C VAL A 114 1.49 -2.61 -16.13
N PRO A 115 1.24 -1.47 -16.78
CA PRO A 115 2.00 -0.25 -16.52
C PRO A 115 1.71 0.25 -15.10
N ILE A 116 2.77 0.60 -14.35
CA ILE A 116 2.68 1.20 -13.02
C ILE A 116 3.23 2.62 -13.11
N GLN A 117 2.33 3.60 -13.02
CA GLN A 117 2.67 5.00 -13.29
C GLN A 117 3.49 5.61 -12.16
N HIS A 118 3.13 5.31 -10.90
CA HIS A 118 3.71 5.94 -9.72
C HIS A 118 4.05 4.94 -8.63
N TYR A 119 4.87 5.36 -7.67
CA TYR A 119 5.15 4.57 -6.49
C TYR A 119 5.03 5.37 -5.19
N LEU A 120 4.75 4.64 -4.12
CA LEU A 120 4.70 5.10 -2.75
C LEU A 120 5.42 4.08 -1.87
N ALA A 121 6.58 4.45 -1.34
CA ALA A 121 7.33 3.64 -0.40
C ALA A 121 7.32 4.28 0.99
N LEU A 122 6.86 3.53 1.98
CA LEU A 122 6.68 3.99 3.35
C LEU A 122 7.40 3.03 4.30
N ASN A 123 8.20 3.57 5.20
CA ASN A 123 8.92 2.78 6.19
C ASN A 123 8.04 2.50 7.42
N MET A 124 8.58 1.76 8.40
CA MET A 124 7.83 1.39 9.62
C MET A 124 7.33 2.62 10.39
N LYS A 125 8.18 3.64 10.55
CA LYS A 125 7.83 4.91 11.20
C LYS A 125 6.69 5.63 10.48
N GLY A 126 6.71 5.62 9.15
CA GLY A 126 5.68 6.20 8.32
C GLY A 126 4.33 5.50 8.50
N LEU A 127 4.31 4.19 8.76
CA LEU A 127 3.06 3.48 9.05
C LEU A 127 2.48 3.95 10.38
N GLU A 128 3.32 4.07 11.41
CA GLU A 128 2.89 4.58 12.70
C GLU A 128 2.32 6.00 12.55
N ASP A 129 3.06 6.90 11.88
CA ASP A 129 2.64 8.27 11.64
C ASP A 129 1.33 8.34 10.85
N LEU A 130 1.14 7.49 9.85
CA LEU A 130 -0.07 7.45 9.04
C LEU A 130 -1.31 7.08 9.87
N VAL A 131 -1.17 6.10 10.76
CA VAL A 131 -2.26 5.67 11.66
C VAL A 131 -2.52 6.72 12.74
N ASP A 132 -1.49 7.29 13.34
CA ASP A 132 -1.63 8.35 14.35
C ASP A 132 -2.16 9.68 13.78
N LEU A 133 -1.92 9.92 12.49
CA LEU A 133 -2.47 11.05 11.75
C LEU A 133 -4.00 10.97 11.67
N VAL A 134 -4.55 9.77 11.51
CA VAL A 134 -6.02 9.55 11.49
C VAL A 134 -6.62 9.34 12.89
N GLY A 135 -5.79 9.41 13.94
CA GLY A 135 -6.21 9.18 15.31
C GLY A 135 -6.53 7.71 15.60
N GLY A 136 -5.76 6.80 14.98
CA GLY A 136 -5.91 5.35 15.10
C GLY A 136 -7.05 4.76 14.28
N VAL A 137 -7.06 3.44 14.17
CA VAL A 137 -8.04 2.66 13.39
C VAL A 137 -8.61 1.52 14.24
N GLU A 138 -9.80 1.04 13.89
CA GLU A 138 -10.37 -0.16 14.49
C GLU A 138 -10.33 -1.29 13.45
N VAL A 139 -9.88 -2.48 13.86
CA VAL A 139 -9.87 -3.69 13.02
C VAL A 139 -10.46 -4.87 13.76
N VAL A 140 -10.84 -5.91 13.01
CA VAL A 140 -11.33 -7.18 13.58
C VAL A 140 -10.37 -8.29 13.16
N PRO A 141 -9.53 -8.82 14.06
CA PRO A 141 -8.54 -9.84 13.70
C PRO A 141 -9.21 -11.09 13.11
N PRO A 142 -8.69 -11.60 11.97
CA PRO A 142 -9.24 -12.82 11.36
C PRO A 142 -8.84 -14.08 12.14
N GLU A 143 -7.82 -14.01 12.98
CA GLU A 143 -7.30 -15.10 13.80
C GLU A 143 -6.69 -14.56 15.10
N THR A 144 -6.53 -15.44 16.09
CA THR A 144 -5.89 -15.10 17.37
C THR A 144 -4.38 -15.27 17.26
N PHE A 145 -3.61 -14.25 17.65
CA PHE A 145 -2.15 -14.30 17.63
C PHE A 145 -1.53 -13.35 18.66
N THR A 146 -0.25 -13.59 18.97
CA THR A 146 0.53 -12.78 19.91
C THR A 146 1.84 -12.36 19.24
N ILE A 147 2.17 -11.08 19.32
CA ILE A 147 3.43 -10.54 18.79
C ILE A 147 3.94 -9.42 19.71
N ASP A 148 5.24 -9.44 20.04
CA ASP A 148 5.91 -8.39 20.81
C ASP A 148 5.17 -8.00 22.12
N GLY A 149 4.48 -8.96 22.76
CA GLY A 149 3.71 -8.76 23.99
C GLY A 149 2.27 -8.25 23.80
N TYR A 150 1.82 -8.05 22.56
CA TYR A 150 0.45 -7.69 22.20
C TYR A 150 -0.34 -8.95 21.83
N GLU A 151 -1.58 -9.03 22.31
CA GLU A 151 -2.51 -10.12 22.02
C GLU A 151 -3.68 -9.62 21.20
N PHE A 152 -3.94 -10.29 20.07
CA PHE A 152 -5.07 -10.02 19.20
C PHE A 152 -5.98 -11.23 19.18
N TYR A 153 -7.27 -11.03 19.41
CA TYR A 153 -8.25 -12.10 19.50
C TYR A 153 -9.15 -12.13 18.27
N GLN A 154 -9.30 -13.30 17.68
CA GLN A 154 -10.17 -13.49 16.52
C GLN A 154 -11.58 -12.95 16.76
N GLY A 155 -12.10 -12.19 15.79
CA GLY A 155 -13.48 -11.68 15.82
C GLY A 155 -13.73 -10.58 16.86
N THR A 156 -12.73 -10.16 17.63
CA THR A 156 -12.87 -9.12 18.65
C THR A 156 -12.36 -7.79 18.09
N PRO A 157 -13.19 -6.74 17.97
CA PRO A 157 -12.73 -5.42 17.55
C PRO A 157 -11.59 -4.92 18.45
N VAL A 158 -10.53 -4.40 17.83
CA VAL A 158 -9.37 -3.84 18.52
C VAL A 158 -9.04 -2.48 17.92
N TYR A 159 -8.80 -1.52 18.81
CA TYR A 159 -8.29 -0.20 18.43
C TYR A 159 -6.76 -0.27 18.29
N LEU A 160 -6.26 0.24 17.17
CA LEU A 160 -4.85 0.32 16.82
C LEU A 160 -4.43 1.79 16.72
N ASP A 161 -3.56 2.21 17.63
CA ASP A 161 -2.70 3.38 17.40
C ASP A 161 -1.55 3.02 16.45
N GLY A 162 -0.70 3.98 16.10
CA GLY A 162 0.40 3.77 15.15
C GLY A 162 1.28 2.59 15.52
N ARG A 163 1.70 2.53 16.78
CA ARG A 163 2.59 1.46 17.25
C ARG A 163 1.92 0.09 17.27
N THR A 164 0.67 0.01 17.74
CA THR A 164 -0.07 -1.26 17.78
C THR A 164 -0.41 -1.73 16.37
N ALA A 165 -0.70 -0.81 15.44
CA ALA A 165 -0.89 -1.13 14.03
C ALA A 165 0.36 -1.69 13.37
N LEU A 166 1.55 -1.14 13.69
CA LEU A 166 2.82 -1.69 13.21
C LEU A 166 3.00 -3.15 13.64
N TYR A 167 2.76 -3.48 14.91
CA TYR A 167 2.86 -4.87 15.39
C TYR A 167 1.82 -5.78 14.73
N TYR A 168 0.58 -5.29 14.60
CA TYR A 168 -0.51 -6.02 13.97
C TYR A 168 -0.17 -6.49 12.55
N VAL A 169 0.44 -5.62 11.73
CA VAL A 169 0.78 -5.95 10.34
C VAL A 169 2.10 -6.70 10.16
N ARG A 170 2.86 -6.94 11.23
CA ARG A 170 4.18 -7.60 11.18
C ARG A 170 4.12 -9.10 11.45
N ASP A 171 3.10 -9.58 12.15
CA ASP A 171 3.04 -10.99 12.53
C ASP A 171 3.02 -11.93 11.31
N ARG A 172 3.81 -13.00 11.41
CA ARG A 172 3.99 -14.05 10.39
C ARG A 172 3.67 -15.44 10.93
N PHE A 173 3.46 -15.58 12.24
CA PHE A 173 3.43 -16.88 12.93
C PHE A 173 2.04 -17.49 13.02
N SER A 174 1.09 -16.89 12.34
CA SER A 174 -0.27 -17.35 12.26
C SER A 174 -0.48 -18.43 11.17
N SER A 175 -1.63 -19.10 11.20
CA SER A 175 -1.85 -20.41 10.56
C SER A 175 -1.65 -20.47 9.02
N SER A 176 -1.69 -19.32 8.35
CA SER A 176 -1.54 -19.17 6.89
C SER A 176 -0.31 -18.33 6.47
N GLY A 177 0.62 -18.09 7.39
CA GLY A 177 1.92 -17.48 7.10
C GLY A 177 1.83 -16.07 6.50
N ASP A 178 2.58 -15.83 5.41
CA ASP A 178 2.70 -14.52 4.76
C ASP A 178 1.36 -13.98 4.22
N TYR A 179 0.46 -14.86 3.77
CA TYR A 179 -0.86 -14.48 3.25
C TYR A 179 -1.74 -13.85 4.32
N ALA A 180 -1.71 -14.38 5.54
CA ALA A 180 -2.41 -13.80 6.68
C ALA A 180 -1.87 -12.39 7.01
N ARG A 181 -0.55 -12.21 6.95
CA ARG A 181 0.06 -10.88 7.12
C ARG A 181 -0.44 -9.89 6.06
N GLN A 182 -0.47 -10.30 4.80
CA GLN A 182 -0.96 -9.46 3.70
C GLN A 182 -2.45 -9.11 3.88
N ALA A 183 -3.27 -10.04 4.37
CA ALA A 183 -4.68 -9.76 4.70
C ALA A 183 -4.81 -8.70 5.80
N ARG A 184 -4.01 -8.78 6.87
CA ARG A 184 -3.96 -7.74 7.93
C ARG A 184 -3.51 -6.39 7.40
N GLN A 185 -2.51 -6.35 6.51
CA GLN A 185 -2.06 -5.12 5.87
C GLN A 185 -3.17 -4.46 5.05
N ARG A 186 -3.93 -5.23 4.25
CA ARG A 186 -5.09 -4.71 3.52
C ARG A 186 -6.19 -4.24 4.46
N GLN A 187 -6.44 -4.95 5.56
CA GLN A 187 -7.44 -4.55 6.56
C GLN A 187 -7.08 -3.21 7.24
N VAL A 188 -5.81 -2.98 7.58
CA VAL A 188 -5.37 -1.68 8.11
C VAL A 188 -5.54 -0.58 7.07
N LEU A 189 -5.19 -0.83 5.80
CA LEU A 189 -5.40 0.15 4.72
C LEU A 189 -6.89 0.46 4.51
N GLU A 190 -7.76 -0.54 4.52
CA GLU A 190 -9.21 -0.38 4.45
C GLU A 190 -9.74 0.44 5.63
N ALA A 191 -9.28 0.16 6.86
CA ALA A 191 -9.67 0.89 8.05
C ALA A 191 -9.19 2.36 8.01
N LEU A 192 -7.99 2.63 7.49
CA LEU A 192 -7.49 3.98 7.22
C LEU A 192 -8.39 4.72 6.21
N MET A 193 -8.77 4.05 5.12
CA MET A 193 -9.69 4.60 4.11
C MET A 193 -11.06 4.92 4.72
N HIS A 194 -11.57 4.10 5.64
CA HIS A 194 -12.82 4.37 6.34
C HIS A 194 -12.70 5.51 7.36
N LYS A 195 -11.61 5.58 8.13
CA LYS A 195 -11.40 6.61 9.15
C LYS A 195 -11.37 8.01 8.55
N THR A 196 -10.77 8.16 7.37
CA THR A 196 -10.72 9.44 6.64
C THR A 196 -12.08 9.89 6.07
N GLN A 197 -13.09 9.02 6.04
CA GLN A 197 -14.45 9.36 5.64
C GLN A 197 -15.31 9.87 6.81
N ASP A 198 -14.83 9.76 8.05
CA ASP A 198 -15.54 10.26 9.22
C ASP A 198 -15.64 11.79 9.16
N ALA A 199 -16.85 12.34 9.32
CA ALA A 199 -17.09 13.78 9.30
C ALA A 199 -16.36 14.54 10.41
N SER A 200 -15.93 13.85 11.47
CA SER A 200 -15.14 14.40 12.57
C SER A 200 -13.64 14.45 12.29
N PHE A 201 -13.16 13.78 11.23
CA PHE A 201 -11.74 13.76 10.88
C PHE A 201 -11.25 15.16 10.51
N LYS A 202 -10.21 15.61 11.19
CA LYS A 202 -9.49 16.85 10.90
C LYS A 202 -8.04 16.52 10.65
N LEU A 203 -7.56 16.94 9.49
CA LEU A 203 -6.20 16.69 9.07
C LEU A 203 -5.28 17.74 9.71
N ASP A 204 -4.17 17.29 10.32
CA ASP A 204 -3.19 18.15 11.00
C ASP A 204 -1.97 18.38 10.09
N PRO A 205 -1.72 19.62 9.60
CA PRO A 205 -0.62 19.90 8.69
C PRO A 205 0.76 19.50 9.23
N LEU A 206 0.98 19.60 10.55
CA LEU A 206 2.27 19.27 11.16
C LEU A 206 2.51 17.76 11.17
N LYS A 207 1.48 16.97 11.50
CA LYS A 207 1.55 15.50 11.42
C LYS A 207 1.75 15.02 9.98
N VAL A 208 1.10 15.68 9.03
CA VAL A 208 1.26 15.40 7.59
C VAL A 208 2.69 15.70 7.12
N ALA A 209 3.27 16.83 7.53
CA ALA A 209 4.67 17.14 7.24
C ALA A 209 5.65 16.13 7.87
N SER A 210 5.35 15.66 9.09
CA SER A 210 6.13 14.60 9.74
C SER A 210 6.06 13.29 8.96
N LEU A 211 4.86 12.85 8.56
CA LEU A 211 4.66 11.65 7.74
C LEU A 211 5.52 11.70 6.47
N MET A 212 5.66 12.88 5.85
CA MET A 212 6.44 12.99 4.62
C MET A 212 7.90 12.66 4.72
N THR A 213 8.48 12.83 5.89
CA THR A 213 9.88 12.48 6.10
C THR A 213 10.12 10.97 6.04
N SER A 214 9.04 10.18 6.17
CA SER A 214 9.02 8.71 6.18
C SER A 214 8.48 8.11 4.88
N VAL A 215 8.20 8.94 3.87
CA VAL A 215 7.65 8.51 2.59
C VAL A 215 8.56 8.90 1.42
N SER A 216 8.77 7.95 0.52
CA SER A 216 9.41 8.16 -0.77
C SER A 216 8.41 7.94 -1.91
N THR A 217 8.34 8.88 -2.85
CA THR A 217 7.43 8.85 -4.01
C THR A 217 8.04 9.64 -5.17
N ASP A 218 7.63 9.31 -6.39
CA ASP A 218 7.92 10.07 -7.62
C ASP A 218 6.92 11.21 -7.88
N LEU A 219 5.90 11.37 -7.03
CA LEU A 219 4.91 12.43 -7.13
C LEU A 219 5.35 13.66 -6.34
N SER A 220 5.25 14.82 -6.98
CA SER A 220 5.33 16.09 -6.27
C SER A 220 4.10 16.28 -5.38
N LEU A 221 4.25 17.10 -4.35
CA LEU A 221 3.16 17.49 -3.46
C LEU A 221 1.96 18.09 -4.22
N ASP A 222 2.19 18.89 -5.24
CA ASP A 222 1.13 19.47 -6.08
C ASP A 222 0.37 18.41 -6.86
N GLN A 223 1.07 17.41 -7.40
CA GLN A 223 0.44 16.27 -8.05
C GLN A 223 -0.41 15.49 -7.04
N LEU A 224 0.11 15.19 -5.85
CA LEU A 224 -0.65 14.53 -4.78
C LEU A 224 -1.95 15.28 -4.44
N MET A 225 -1.90 16.61 -4.35
CA MET A 225 -3.07 17.45 -4.12
C MET A 225 -4.06 17.44 -5.31
N GLY A 226 -3.55 17.44 -6.54
CA GLY A 226 -4.35 17.31 -7.75
C GLY A 226 -5.12 16.00 -7.79
N LEU A 227 -4.43 14.89 -7.55
CA LEU A 227 -5.01 13.54 -7.50
C LEU A 227 -6.07 13.45 -6.39
N PHE A 228 -5.77 14.02 -5.22
CA PHE A 228 -6.73 14.10 -4.13
C PHE A 228 -8.03 14.79 -4.57
N ASN A 229 -7.95 15.99 -5.13
CA ASN A 229 -9.15 16.75 -5.53
C ASN A 229 -9.94 16.06 -6.65
N GLN A 230 -9.24 15.37 -7.55
CA GLN A 230 -9.85 14.61 -8.65
C GLN A 230 -10.66 13.42 -8.13
N TYR A 231 -10.09 12.58 -7.26
CA TYR A 231 -10.72 11.32 -6.88
C TYR A 231 -11.53 11.36 -5.59
N ARG A 232 -11.36 12.40 -4.76
CA ARG A 232 -12.19 12.54 -3.55
C ARG A 232 -13.67 12.51 -3.87
N GLN A 233 -14.12 12.95 -5.05
CA GLN A 233 -15.54 12.98 -5.41
C GLN A 233 -16.02 11.80 -6.25
N ALA A 234 -15.13 10.88 -6.66
CA ALA A 234 -15.39 9.88 -7.69
C ALA A 234 -16.33 8.73 -7.26
N GLY A 235 -16.58 8.54 -5.96
CA GLY A 235 -17.50 7.49 -5.50
C GLY A 235 -16.96 6.09 -5.70
N LEU A 236 -15.64 5.93 -5.57
CA LEU A 236 -14.91 4.68 -5.86
C LEU A 236 -15.32 3.56 -4.90
N GLN A 237 -15.35 2.33 -5.40
CA GLN A 237 -15.60 1.11 -4.65
C GLN A 237 -14.28 0.37 -4.46
N LEU A 238 -13.97 0.00 -3.22
CA LEU A 238 -12.76 -0.75 -2.89
C LEU A 238 -12.94 -2.21 -3.30
N GLU A 239 -12.00 -2.72 -4.09
CA GLU A 239 -11.88 -4.13 -4.44
C GLU A 239 -10.52 -4.66 -3.99
N LEU A 240 -10.51 -5.76 -3.24
CA LEU A 240 -9.27 -6.35 -2.72
C LEU A 240 -8.92 -7.61 -3.52
N GLY A 241 -7.64 -7.75 -3.86
CA GLY A 241 -7.10 -8.91 -4.55
C GLY A 241 -5.77 -9.36 -3.95
N GLN A 242 -5.34 -10.55 -4.35
CA GLN A 242 -4.04 -11.09 -3.96
C GLN A 242 -3.53 -12.08 -5.00
N LEU A 243 -2.26 -11.94 -5.41
CA LEU A 243 -1.58 -12.95 -6.21
C LEU A 243 -1.44 -14.23 -5.38
N GLN A 244 -1.97 -15.32 -5.92
CA GLN A 244 -1.80 -16.65 -5.34
C GLN A 244 -0.55 -17.31 -5.91
N GLY A 245 0.03 -18.20 -5.12
CA GLY A 245 1.14 -19.03 -5.54
C GLY A 245 1.36 -20.20 -4.60
N GLN A 246 2.42 -20.94 -4.85
CA GLN A 246 2.77 -22.14 -4.11
C GLN A 246 4.18 -22.04 -3.56
N GLY A 247 4.33 -22.35 -2.27
CA GLY A 247 5.63 -22.38 -1.63
C GLY A 247 6.52 -23.48 -2.21
N GLN A 248 7.71 -23.11 -2.67
CA GLN A 248 8.72 -24.03 -3.16
C GLN A 248 10.09 -23.68 -2.59
N THR A 249 10.84 -24.69 -2.14
CA THR A 249 12.24 -24.49 -1.75
C THR A 249 13.15 -24.84 -2.93
N ILE A 250 13.97 -23.88 -3.35
CA ILE A 250 14.96 -24.03 -4.43
C ILE A 250 16.33 -23.77 -3.81
N ASN A 251 17.24 -24.75 -3.88
CA ASN A 251 18.59 -24.66 -3.30
C ASN A 251 18.61 -24.23 -1.81
N GLY A 252 17.62 -24.67 -1.03
CA GLY A 252 17.50 -24.34 0.40
C GLY A 252 16.85 -22.99 0.71
N ILE A 253 16.43 -22.22 -0.30
CA ILE A 253 15.74 -20.94 -0.15
C ILE A 253 14.26 -21.10 -0.49
N TYR A 254 13.38 -20.64 0.40
CA TYR A 254 11.93 -20.62 0.16
C TYR A 254 11.55 -19.50 -0.80
N TYR A 255 10.71 -19.82 -1.79
CA TYR A 255 10.07 -18.90 -2.72
C TYR A 255 8.57 -19.17 -2.79
N ASP A 256 7.80 -18.14 -3.13
CA ASP A 256 6.41 -18.26 -3.54
C ASP A 256 6.36 -18.28 -5.08
N ILE A 257 6.00 -19.42 -5.67
CA ILE A 257 5.94 -19.57 -7.13
C ILE A 257 4.54 -19.11 -7.59
N PRO A 258 4.44 -18.04 -8.41
CA PRO A 258 3.15 -17.54 -8.88
C PRO A 258 2.30 -18.61 -9.54
N ASP A 259 1.05 -18.74 -9.08
CA ASP A 259 0.05 -19.52 -9.79
C ASP A 259 -0.28 -18.81 -11.12
N GLN A 260 -0.17 -19.54 -12.22
CA GLN A 260 -0.29 -18.93 -13.56
C GLN A 260 -1.72 -18.47 -13.87
N ALA A 261 -2.74 -19.13 -13.30
CA ALA A 261 -4.13 -18.72 -13.49
C ALA A 261 -4.43 -17.45 -12.69
N SER A 262 -4.03 -17.40 -11.42
CA SER A 262 -4.12 -16.21 -10.58
C SER A 262 -3.38 -15.02 -11.20
N LEU A 263 -2.17 -15.25 -11.72
CA LEU A 263 -1.41 -14.21 -12.41
C LEU A 263 -2.18 -13.70 -13.62
N ALA A 264 -2.65 -14.57 -14.53
CA ALA A 264 -3.38 -14.18 -15.73
C ALA A 264 -4.69 -13.43 -15.44
N GLU A 265 -5.42 -13.84 -14.40
CA GLU A 265 -6.63 -13.16 -13.93
C GLU A 265 -6.31 -11.73 -13.45
N LEU A 266 -5.27 -11.59 -12.61
CA LEU A 266 -4.83 -10.28 -12.14
C LEU A 266 -4.35 -9.38 -13.29
N ARG A 267 -3.59 -9.91 -14.25
CA ARG A 267 -3.18 -9.15 -15.45
C ARG A 267 -4.40 -8.61 -16.19
N THR A 268 -5.37 -9.48 -16.45
CA THR A 268 -6.60 -9.12 -17.18
C THR A 268 -7.39 -8.06 -16.43
N THR A 269 -7.53 -8.22 -15.12
CA THR A 269 -8.30 -7.35 -14.24
C THR A 269 -7.66 -5.96 -14.16
N LEU A 270 -6.36 -5.90 -13.84
CA LEU A 270 -5.62 -4.65 -13.72
C LEU A 270 -5.53 -3.89 -15.06
N LEU A 271 -5.35 -4.60 -16.18
CA LEU A 271 -5.41 -3.96 -17.51
C LEU A 271 -6.82 -3.46 -17.84
N SER A 272 -7.87 -4.14 -17.37
CA SER A 272 -9.25 -3.66 -17.55
C SER A 272 -9.53 -2.41 -16.73
N ASP A 273 -8.94 -2.29 -15.55
CA ASP A 273 -9.04 -1.06 -14.73
C ASP A 273 -8.40 0.13 -15.41
N LEU A 274 -7.36 -0.10 -16.22
CA LEU A 274 -6.62 0.97 -16.87
C LEU A 274 -7.19 1.39 -18.23
N LYS A 275 -8.39 0.92 -18.59
CA LYS A 275 -9.14 1.38 -19.77
C LYS A 275 -10.11 2.51 -19.40
N GLU A 276 -10.27 3.48 -20.30
CA GLU A 276 -11.19 4.63 -20.14
C GLU A 276 -12.66 4.24 -20.01
#